data_AF-A0A7S6W7I0-F1
#
_entry.id   AF-A0A7S6W7I0-F1
#
_cell.length_a   1.000
_cell.length_b   1.000
_cell.length_c   1.000
_cell.angle_alpha   90.00
_cell.angle_beta   90.00
_cell.angle_gamma   90.00
#
_symmetry.space_group_name_H-M   'P 1'
#
loop_
_entity.id
_entity.type
_entity.pdbx_description
1 polymer ?
#
loop_
_entity_poly.entity_id
_entity_poly.type
_entity_poly.pdbx_seq_one_letter_code
_entity_poly.pdbx_strand_id
1 'polypeptide(L)'
;MSKIEEYKSELVRIQEIAILDTIDLVERGNSEDKTSKIGRGNAAWIYKSANQCLAIAARIEQLIEARNKTQAITTTEDEEKQKEAEAEKLLLSVRKELTKRKKSTKKDDKEGK
;
A
#
# COMPACT_ATOMS: atom_id res chain seq x y z
N MET A 1 -12.57 3.52 -11.75
CA MET A 1 -11.67 2.95 -10.72
C MET A 1 -10.36 2.57 -11.39
N SER A 2 -9.22 2.61 -10.70
CA SER A 2 -7.98 2.08 -11.29
C SER A 2 -8.02 0.55 -11.21
N LYS A 3 -7.38 -0.13 -12.16
CA LYS A 3 -7.24 -1.61 -12.16
C LYS A 3 -6.61 -2.13 -10.86
N ILE A 4 -5.77 -1.30 -10.25
CA ILE A 4 -5.12 -1.51 -8.97
C ILE A 4 -6.12 -1.54 -7.81
N GLU A 5 -7.12 -0.67 -7.84
CA GLU A 5 -8.16 -0.54 -6.82
C GLU A 5 -9.21 -1.67 -6.93
N GLU A 6 -9.51 -2.08 -8.17
CA GLU A 6 -10.35 -3.25 -8.46
C GLU A 6 -9.72 -4.52 -7.88
N TYR A 7 -8.41 -4.74 -8.10
CA TYR A 7 -7.71 -5.88 -7.50
C TYR A 7 -7.65 -5.83 -5.98
N LYS A 8 -7.54 -4.63 -5.38
CA LYS A 8 -7.57 -4.50 -3.92
C LYS A 8 -8.94 -4.87 -3.37
N SER A 9 -10.00 -4.37 -4.00
CA SER A 9 -11.38 -4.68 -3.62
C SER A 9 -11.68 -6.17 -3.74
N GLU A 10 -11.20 -6.81 -4.81
CA GLU A 10 -11.37 -8.24 -5.01
C GLU A 10 -10.59 -9.08 -4.00
N LEU A 11 -9.38 -8.68 -3.63
CA LEU A 11 -8.61 -9.34 -2.58
C LEU A 11 -9.34 -9.29 -1.23
N VAL A 12 -9.87 -8.12 -0.85
CA VAL A 12 -10.69 -7.97 0.38
C VAL A 12 -11.91 -8.89 0.33
N ARG A 13 -12.61 -8.93 -0.80
CA ARG A 13 -13.77 -9.83 -0.99
C ARG A 13 -13.39 -11.31 -0.79
N ILE A 14 -12.26 -11.75 -1.36
CA ILE A 14 -11.78 -13.13 -1.23
C ILE A 14 -11.40 -13.42 0.23
N GLN A 15 -10.79 -12.46 0.93
CA GLN A 15 -10.45 -12.58 2.34
C GLN A 15 -11.70 -12.78 3.21
N GLU A 16 -12.75 -11.98 2.99
CA GLU A 16 -14.03 -12.11 3.72
C GLU A 16 -14.65 -13.49 3.49
N ILE A 17 -14.65 -13.99 2.25
CA ILE A 17 -15.15 -15.34 1.92
C ILE A 17 -14.33 -16.41 2.62
N ALA A 18 -13.00 -16.30 2.60
CA ALA A 18 -12.14 -17.28 3.27
C ALA A 18 -12.38 -17.33 4.79
N ILE A 19 -12.67 -16.19 5.42
CA ILE A 19 -13.05 -16.13 6.84
C ILE A 19 -14.41 -16.81 7.07
N LEU A 20 -15.40 -16.53 6.21
CA LEU A 20 -16.72 -17.17 6.30
C LEU A 20 -16.63 -18.69 6.11
N ASP A 21 -15.85 -19.16 5.15
CA ASP A 21 -15.59 -20.59 4.93
C ASP A 21 -14.91 -21.23 6.15
N THR A 22 -13.96 -20.53 6.80
CA THR A 22 -13.36 -21.01 8.04
C THR A 22 -14.41 -21.21 9.14
N ILE A 23 -15.34 -20.26 9.32
CA ILE A 23 -16.41 -20.37 10.32
C ILE A 23 -17.29 -21.58 10.03
N ASP A 24 -17.81 -21.70 8.80
CA ASP A 24 -18.66 -22.82 8.39
C ASP A 24 -17.96 -24.18 8.54
N LEU A 25 -16.69 -24.28 8.15
CA LEU A 25 -15.92 -25.51 8.33
C LEU A 25 -15.71 -25.84 9.82
N VAL A 26 -15.46 -24.87 10.68
CA VAL A 26 -15.33 -25.11 12.13
C VAL A 26 -16.65 -25.61 12.72
N GLU A 27 -17.78 -25.03 12.33
CA GLU A 27 -19.11 -25.48 12.75
C GLU A 27 -19.40 -26.91 12.30
N ARG A 28 -19.08 -27.25 11.05
CA ARG A 28 -19.20 -28.62 10.52
C ARG A 28 -18.31 -29.60 11.28
N GLY A 29 -17.05 -29.25 11.48
CA GLY A 29 -16.10 -30.09 12.23
C GLY A 29 -16.49 -30.28 13.70
N ASN A 30 -17.26 -29.35 14.27
CA ASN A 30 -17.83 -29.47 15.61
C ASN A 30 -19.04 -30.40 15.67
N SER A 31 -19.79 -30.49 14.57
CA SER A 31 -20.99 -31.30 14.44
C SER A 31 -20.72 -32.78 14.14
N GLU A 32 -19.48 -33.14 13.78
CA GLU A 32 -19.07 -34.53 13.57
C GLU A 32 -19.09 -35.36 14.87
N ASP A 33 -19.48 -36.63 14.76
CA ASP A 33 -19.44 -37.58 15.87
C ASP A 33 -17.99 -37.97 16.22
N LYS A 34 -17.46 -37.39 17.30
CA LYS A 34 -16.09 -37.64 17.76
C LYS A 34 -15.93 -38.98 18.52
N THR A 35 -17.00 -39.72 18.76
CA THR A 35 -16.95 -41.03 19.44
C THR A 35 -16.58 -42.15 18.47
N SER A 36 -17.00 -42.05 17.20
CA SER A 36 -16.59 -42.98 16.15
C SER A 36 -15.22 -42.62 15.54
N LYS A 37 -14.51 -43.65 15.05
CA LYS A 37 -13.24 -43.44 14.33
C LYS A 37 -13.42 -42.61 13.05
N ILE A 38 -14.53 -42.81 12.35
CA ILE A 38 -14.86 -42.11 11.11
C ILE A 38 -15.11 -40.63 11.40
N GLY A 39 -15.98 -40.29 12.36
CA GLY A 39 -16.27 -38.88 12.64
C GLY A 39 -15.07 -38.12 13.21
N ARG A 40 -14.17 -38.77 13.98
CA ARG A 40 -12.85 -38.17 14.32
C ARG A 40 -11.99 -37.89 13.09
N GLY A 41 -11.97 -38.81 12.14
CA GLY A 41 -11.24 -38.64 10.88
C GLY A 41 -11.80 -37.48 10.05
N ASN A 42 -13.13 -37.42 9.92
CA ASN A 42 -13.82 -36.33 9.22
C ASN A 42 -13.53 -34.97 9.89
N ALA A 43 -13.71 -34.88 11.21
CA ALA A 43 -13.44 -33.65 11.95
C ALA A 43 -12.00 -33.17 11.74
N ALA A 44 -11.02 -34.08 11.80
CA ALA A 44 -9.61 -33.74 11.57
C ALA A 44 -9.36 -33.19 10.15
N TRP A 45 -9.98 -33.77 9.12
CA TRP A 45 -9.90 -33.26 7.76
C TRP A 45 -10.57 -31.89 7.61
N ILE A 46 -11.74 -31.71 8.21
CA ILE A 46 -12.48 -30.44 8.16
C ILE A 46 -11.66 -29.33 8.83
N TYR A 47 -11.10 -29.56 10.02
CA TYR A 47 -10.25 -28.55 10.68
C TYR A 47 -8.99 -28.24 9.89
N LYS A 48 -8.40 -29.22 9.20
CA LYS A 48 -7.25 -29.00 8.32
C LYS A 48 -7.62 -28.07 7.17
N SER A 49 -8.80 -28.27 6.55
CA SER A 49 -9.32 -27.38 5.52
C SER A 49 -9.62 -25.98 6.07
N ALA A 50 -10.23 -25.87 7.25
CA ALA A 50 -10.51 -24.58 7.90
C ALA A 50 -9.23 -23.77 8.13
N ASN A 51 -8.13 -24.43 8.53
CA ASN A 51 -6.83 -23.81 8.70
C ASN A 51 -6.21 -23.34 7.37
N GLN A 52 -6.47 -24.03 6.25
CA GLN A 52 -6.04 -23.55 4.93
C GLN A 52 -6.79 -22.27 4.53
N CYS A 53 -8.11 -22.20 4.76
CA CYS A 53 -8.88 -20.98 4.52
C CYS A 53 -8.37 -19.81 5.37
N LEU A 54 -8.07 -20.04 6.65
CA LEU A 54 -7.51 -19.02 7.53
C LEU A 54 -6.12 -18.55 7.06
N ALA A 55 -5.27 -19.48 6.59
CA ALA A 55 -3.97 -19.14 6.04
C ALA A 55 -4.07 -18.31 4.75
N ILE A 56 -5.08 -18.55 3.91
CA ILE A 56 -5.36 -17.70 2.74
C ILE A 56 -5.75 -16.30 3.19
N ALA A 57 -6.68 -16.16 4.13
CA ALA A 57 -7.09 -14.86 4.65
C ALA A 57 -5.91 -14.06 5.23
N ALA A 58 -5.05 -14.70 6.03
CA ALA A 58 -3.87 -14.06 6.60
C ALA A 58 -2.84 -13.63 5.55
N ARG A 59 -2.64 -14.42 4.49
CA ARG A 59 -1.74 -14.05 3.38
C ARG A 59 -2.28 -12.86 2.60
N ILE A 60 -3.59 -12.77 2.41
CA ILE A 60 -4.21 -11.62 1.75
C ILE A 60 -4.03 -10.35 2.59
N GLU A 61 -4.25 -10.42 3.91
CA GLU A 61 -3.98 -9.29 4.82
C GLU A 61 -2.54 -8.80 4.68
N GLN A 62 -1.57 -9.72 4.74
CA GLN A 62 -0.15 -9.38 4.59
C GLN A 62 0.16 -8.70 3.25
N LEU A 63 -0.45 -9.15 2.15
CA LEU A 63 -0.28 -8.54 0.84
C LEU A 63 -0.86 -7.12 0.80
N ILE A 64 -2.03 -6.91 1.38
CA ILE A 64 -2.68 -5.59 1.45
C ILE A 64 -1.84 -4.63 2.30
N GLU A 65 -1.39 -5.07 3.48
CA GLU A 65 -0.52 -4.27 4.35
C GLU A 65 0.81 -3.92 3.69
N ALA A 66 1.49 -4.90 3.09
CA ALA A 66 2.76 -4.70 2.41
C ALA A 66 2.61 -3.67 1.28
N ARG A 67 1.54 -3.78 0.49
CA ARG A 67 1.24 -2.83 -0.58
C ARG A 67 0.99 -1.42 -0.04
N ASN A 68 0.16 -1.28 0.99
CA ASN A 68 -0.12 0.04 1.58
C ASN A 68 1.17 0.68 2.13
N LYS A 69 2.07 -0.10 2.75
CA LYS A 69 3.39 0.36 3.21
C LYS A 69 4.28 0.81 2.05
N THR A 70 4.41 0.01 0.98
CA THR A 70 5.19 0.38 -0.22
C THR A 70 4.64 1.63 -0.88
N GLN A 71 3.32 1.75 -0.99
CA GLN A 71 2.68 2.89 -1.62
C GLN A 71 2.91 4.18 -0.83
N ALA A 72 2.81 4.12 0.51
CA ALA A 72 3.12 5.23 1.40
C ALA A 72 4.57 5.72 1.23
N ILE A 73 5.54 4.80 1.15
CA ILE A 73 6.96 5.11 0.95
C ILE A 73 7.19 5.84 -0.40
N THR A 74 6.60 5.33 -1.49
CA THR A 74 6.75 5.94 -2.82
C THR A 74 6.12 7.33 -2.91
N THR A 75 4.96 7.56 -2.30
CA THR A 75 4.35 8.90 -2.29
C THR A 75 5.17 9.92 -1.51
N THR A 76 5.83 9.53 -0.40
CA THR A 76 6.67 10.47 0.36
C THR A 76 7.98 10.81 -0.35
N GLU A 77 8.67 9.84 -0.96
CA GLU A 77 9.91 10.12 -1.70
C GLU A 77 9.65 10.94 -2.98
N ASP A 78 8.58 10.63 -3.71
CA ASP A 78 8.25 11.37 -4.93
C ASP A 78 7.81 12.80 -4.62
N GLU A 79 7.03 13.03 -3.55
CA GLU A 79 6.66 14.38 -3.10
C GLU A 79 7.87 15.19 -2.62
N GLU A 80 8.84 14.59 -1.93
CA GLU A 80 10.07 15.27 -1.50
C GLU A 80 10.96 15.65 -2.69
N LYS A 81 11.16 14.75 -3.66
CA LYS A 81 11.91 15.05 -4.89
C LYS A 81 11.23 16.10 -5.75
N GLN A 82 9.89 16.12 -5.79
CA GLN A 82 9.15 17.14 -6.53
C GLN A 82 9.30 18.53 -5.89
N LYS A 83 9.24 18.59 -4.54
CA LYS A 83 9.48 19.83 -3.78
C LYS A 83 10.92 20.32 -3.92
N GLU A 84 11.91 19.41 -3.97
CA GLU A 84 13.30 19.77 -4.24
C GLU A 84 13.49 20.33 -5.65
N ALA A 85 12.93 19.69 -6.68
CA ALA A 85 13.04 20.16 -8.06
C ALA A 85 12.34 21.52 -8.27
N GLU A 86 11.24 21.75 -7.56
CA GLU A 86 10.50 23.01 -7.60
C GLU A 86 11.24 24.12 -6.84
N ALA A 87 11.83 23.81 -5.68
CA ALA A 87 12.70 24.71 -4.93
C ALA A 87 13.97 25.08 -5.72
N GLU A 88 14.56 24.14 -6.45
CA GLU A 88 15.75 24.36 -7.26
C GLU A 88 15.46 25.28 -8.46
N LYS A 89 14.30 25.13 -9.11
CA LYS A 89 13.81 26.06 -10.14
C LYS A 89 13.58 27.47 -9.57
N LEU A 90 13.00 27.57 -8.38
CA LEU A 90 12.78 28.85 -7.70
C LEU A 90 14.11 29.54 -7.38
N LEU A 91 15.09 28.79 -6.86
CA LEU A 91 16.44 29.28 -6.59
C LEU A 91 17.17 29.75 -7.86
N LEU A 92 17.06 29.02 -8.97
CA LEU A 92 17.61 29.43 -10.26
C LEU A 92 16.97 30.71 -10.78
N SER A 93 15.66 30.88 -10.59
CA SER A 93 14.94 32.11 -10.96
C SER A 93 15.42 33.31 -10.14
N VAL A 94 15.50 33.15 -8.81
CA VAL A 94 15.99 34.19 -7.88
C VAL A 94 17.45 34.57 -8.19
N ARG A 95 18.32 33.60 -8.48
CA ARG A 95 19.72 33.87 -8.87
C ARG A 95 19.81 34.65 -10.19
N LYS A 96 18.96 34.36 -11.17
CA LYS A 96 18.89 35.10 -12.44
C LYS A 96 18.41 36.53 -12.24
N GLU A 97 17.43 36.76 -11.37
CA GLU A 97 16.99 38.12 -11.03
C GLU A 97 18.06 38.91 -10.29
N LEU A 98 18.71 38.31 -9.28
CA LEU A 98 19.79 38.95 -8.53
C LEU A 98 20.96 39.33 -9.43
N THR A 99 21.34 38.49 -10.39
CA THR A 99 22.42 38.79 -11.34
C THR A 99 22.03 39.87 -12.35
N LYS A 100 20.75 39.94 -12.77
CA LYS A 100 20.24 41.07 -13.57
C LYS A 100 20.28 42.38 -12.77
N ARG A 101 19.83 42.38 -11.51
CA ARG A 101 19.90 43.56 -10.62
C ARG A 101 21.34 44.02 -10.38
N LYS A 102 22.29 43.09 -10.23
CA LYS A 102 23.72 43.39 -10.08
C LYS A 102 24.37 43.96 -11.35
N LYS A 103 23.81 43.63 -12.53
CA LYS A 103 24.25 44.19 -13.82
C LYS A 103 23.67 45.57 -14.09
N SER A 104 22.42 45.85 -13.69
CA SER A 104 21.83 47.19 -13.82
C SER A 104 22.53 48.20 -12.92
N THR A 105 22.87 47.82 -11.67
CA THR A 105 23.63 48.71 -10.76
C THR A 105 25.04 49.05 -11.24
N LYS A 106 25.65 48.25 -12.12
CA LYS A 106 26.99 48.54 -12.68
C LYS A 106 26.97 49.42 -13.93
N LYS A 107 25.81 49.66 -14.54
CA LYS A 107 25.69 50.50 -15.75
C LYS A 107 25.41 51.97 -15.43
N ASP A 108 24.86 52.26 -14.25
CA ASP A 108 24.52 53.63 -13.87
C ASP A 108 25.72 54.45 -13.35
N ASP A 109 26.90 53.82 -13.12
CA ASP A 109 28.13 54.51 -12.71
C ASP A 109 29.05 54.95 -13.88
N LYS A 110 28.60 54.83 -15.14
CA LYS A 110 29.40 55.21 -16.33
C LYS A 110 28.79 56.31 -17.21
N GLU A 111 27.86 57.09 -16.67
CA GLU A 111 27.43 58.36 -17.26
C GLU A 111 27.46 59.46 -16.19
N GLY A 112 28.66 59.93 -15.84
CA GLY A 112 28.76 60.97 -14.82
C GLY A 112 30.17 61.36 -14.38
N LYS A 113 31.08 61.65 -15.32
CA LYS A 113 32.12 62.73 -15.30
C LYS A 113 33.21 62.49 -16.34
#